data_AF-A0A925BT76-F1
#
_entry.id   AF-A0A925BT76-F1
#
_cell.length_a   1.000
_cell.length_b   1.000
_cell.length_c   1.000
_cell.angle_alpha   90.00
_cell.angle_beta   90.00
_cell.angle_gamma   90.00
#
_symmetry.space_group_name_H-M   'P 1'
#
loop_
_entity.id
_entity.type
_entity.pdbx_description
1 polymer ?
#
loop_
_entity_poly.entity_id
_entity_poly.type
_entity_poly.pdbx_seq_one_letter_code
_entity_poly.pdbx_strand_id
1 'polypeptide(L)' 'METADILKALPNLSVNDRLAIAEKALQLSHEEARSLTQTQRRHLPAIAAASAISDYTPGSELLAFADLDGEDFYEEPNEA' A
#
# COMPACT_ATOMS: atom_id res chain seq x y z
N MET A 1 16.52 23.88 11.56
CA MET A 1 16.88 23.64 10.14
C MET A 1 15.59 23.58 9.37
N GLU A 2 15.51 24.27 8.24
CA GLU A 2 14.35 24.13 7.36
C GLU A 2 14.47 22.83 6.54
N THR A 3 13.33 22.22 6.20
CA THR A 3 13.28 20.97 5.40
C THR A 3 14.08 21.09 4.10
N ALA A 4 14.08 22.28 3.49
CA ALA A 4 14.85 22.57 2.29
C ALA A 4 16.37 22.39 2.47
N ASP A 5 16.90 22.72 3.65
CA ASP A 5 18.33 22.61 3.92
C ASP A 5 18.75 21.15 4.10
N ILE A 6 17.89 20.33 4.72
CA ILE A 6 18.10 18.88 4.85
C ILE A 6 18.14 18.25 3.46
N LEU A 7 17.17 18.57 2.60
CA LEU A 7 17.08 18.02 1.24
C LEU A 7 18.26 18.43 0.37
N LYS A 8 18.81 19.64 0.54
CA LYS A 8 20.03 20.07 -0.15
C LYS A 8 21.29 19.36 0.35
N ALA A 9 21.31 18.91 1.60
CA ALA A 9 22.46 18.21 2.18
C ALA A 9 22.52 16.73 1.79
N LEU A 10 21.37 16.07 1.59
CA LEU A 10 21.30 14.64 1.28
C LEU A 10 22.18 14.20 0.09
N PRO A 11 22.24 14.91 -1.05
CA PRO A 11 23.07 14.50 -2.19
C PRO A 11 24.56 14.50 -1.89
N ASN A 12 25.02 15.26 -0.88
CA ASN A 12 26.43 15.36 -0.50
C ASN A 12 26.86 14.22 0.44
N LEU A 13 25.93 13.35 0.84
CA LEU A 13 26.19 12.22 1.72
C LEU A 13 26.45 10.93 0.93
N SER A 14 27.14 9.99 1.56
CA SER A 14 27.30 8.66 0.97
C SER A 14 25.93 7.96 0.82
N VAL A 15 25.86 6.95 -0.05
CA VAL A 15 24.65 6.14 -0.19
C VAL A 15 24.25 5.49 1.14
N ASN A 16 25.24 4.98 1.89
CA ASN A 16 25.00 4.34 3.19
C ASN A 16 24.42 5.32 4.21
N ASP A 17 24.95 6.55 4.27
CA ASP A 17 24.43 7.56 5.20
C ASP A 17 23.01 8.00 4.83
N ARG A 18 22.72 8.12 3.53
CA ARG A 18 21.36 8.39 3.05
C ARG A 18 20.37 7.29 3.42
N LEU A 19 20.79 6.02 3.30
CA LEU A 19 19.97 4.89 3.69
C LEU A 19 19.74 4.85 5.21
N ALA A 20 20.77 5.12 6.02
CA ALA A 20 20.63 5.20 7.47
C ALA A 20 19.69 6.34 7.90
N ILE A 21 19.76 7.49 7.23
CA ILE A 21 18.83 8.61 7.46
C ILE A 21 17.40 8.23 7.06
N ALA A 22 17.22 7.57 5.92
CA ALA A 22 15.90 7.12 5.46
C ALA A 22 15.29 6.11 6.44
N GLU A 23 16.08 5.15 6.92
CA GLU A 23 15.66 4.17 7.91
C GLU A 23 15.26 4.85 9.23
N LYS A 24 16.06 5.82 9.70
CA LYS A 24 15.74 6.53 10.93
C LYS A 24 14.50 7.42 10.81
N ALA A 25 14.33 8.09 9.67
CA ALA A 25 13.14 8.88 9.37
C ALA A 25 11.89 7.98 9.34
N LEU A 26 11.98 6.81 8.72
CA LEU A 26 10.89 5.83 8.68
C LEU A 26 10.52 5.32 10.08
N GLN A 27 11.51 5.01 10.92
CA GLN A 27 11.27 4.63 12.32
C GLN A 27 10.52 5.72 13.09
N LEU A 28 10.93 6.98 12.96
CA LEU A 28 10.27 8.12 13.60
C LEU A 28 8.82 8.26 13.13
N SER A 29 8.57 8.16 11.82
CA SER A 29 7.22 8.18 11.27
C SER A 29 6.36 7.03 11.79
N HIS A 30 6.93 5.84 12.01
CA HIS A 30 6.21 4.71 12.60
C HIS A 30 5.93 4.89 14.10
N GLU A 31 6.86 5.47 14.85
CA GLU A 31 6.68 5.80 16.26
C GLU A 31 5.57 6.85 16.44
N GLU A 32 5.55 7.88 15.60
CA GLU A 32 4.46 8.86 15.50
C GLU A 32 3.16 8.22 15.01
N ALA A 33 3.22 7.29 14.05
CA ALA A 33 2.05 6.55 13.59
C ALA A 33 1.43 5.67 14.70
N ARG A 34 2.26 5.12 15.60
CA ARG A 34 1.78 4.36 16.76
C ARG A 34 1.14 5.26 17.83
N SER A 35 1.60 6.51 17.95
CA SER A 35 1.02 7.53 18.84
C SER A 35 -0.25 8.18 18.29
N LEU A 36 -0.65 7.89 17.05
CA LEU A 36 -1.91 8.35 16.45
C LEU A 36 -3.11 7.99 17.35
N THR A 37 -3.85 9.03 17.71
CA THR A 37 -5.10 8.93 18.46
C THR A 37 -6.10 8.04 17.72
N GLN A 38 -7.01 7.38 18.45
CA GLN A 38 -7.98 6.42 17.90
C GLN A 38 -8.77 6.94 16.69
N THR A 39 -8.95 8.26 16.60
CA THR A 39 -9.58 8.96 15.48
C THR A 39 -8.77 8.88 14.19
N GLN A 40 -7.44 9.01 14.25
CA GLN A 40 -6.57 8.94 13.07
C GLN A 40 -6.42 7.50 12.53
N ARG A 41 -6.43 6.49 13.42
CA ARG A 41 -6.49 5.08 13.01
C ARG A 41 -7.76 4.71 12.26
N ARG A 42 -8.88 5.40 12.49
CA ARG A 42 -10.13 5.17 11.74
C ARG A 42 -10.03 5.62 10.28
N HIS A 43 -9.18 6.60 9.97
CA HIS A 43 -9.07 7.14 8.61
C HIS A 43 -8.10 6.34 7.72
N LEU A 44 -7.11 5.66 8.30
CA LEU A 44 -6.14 4.84 7.56
C LEU A 44 -6.81 3.72 6.72
N PRO A 45 -7.73 2.92 7.27
CA PRO A 45 -8.48 1.93 6.47
C PRO A 45 -9.33 2.57 5.37
N ALA A 46 -9.92 3.74 5.62
CA ALA A 46 -10.71 4.45 4.62
C ALA A 46 -9.84 4.97 3.47
N ILE A 47 -8.64 5.48 3.76
CA ILE A 47 -7.67 5.92 2.76
C ILE A 47 -7.15 4.71 1.97
N ALA A 48 -6.80 3.61 2.64
CA ALA A 48 -6.35 2.39 1.98
C ALA A 48 -7.45 1.81 1.07
N ALA A 49 -8.70 1.75 1.55
CA ALA A 49 -9.85 1.31 0.76
C ALA A 49 -10.08 2.22 -0.45
N ALA A 50 -10.02 3.54 -0.28
CA ALA A 50 -10.17 4.49 -1.39
C ALA A 50 -9.05 4.34 -2.45
N SER A 51 -7.83 4.02 -2.00
CA SER A 51 -6.68 3.80 -2.89
C SER A 51 -6.81 2.50 -3.69
N ALA A 52 -7.39 1.46 -3.09
CA ALA A 52 -7.56 0.16 -3.74
C ALA A 52 -8.67 0.15 -4.81
N ILE A 53 -9.57 1.16 -4.85
CA ILE A 53 -10.68 1.22 -5.83
C ILE A 53 -10.16 1.18 -7.27
N SER A 54 -9.01 1.82 -7.56
CA SER A 54 -8.42 1.80 -8.91
C SER A 54 -8.08 0.39 -9.38
N ASP A 55 -7.72 -0.49 -8.45
CA ASP A 55 -7.29 -1.85 -8.76
C ASP A 55 -8.48 -2.72 -9.20
N TYR A 56 -9.71 -2.29 -8.94
CA TYR A 56 -10.96 -2.93 -9.38
C TYR A 56 -11.62 -2.21 -10.56
N THR A 57 -10.86 -1.39 -11.32
CA THR A 57 -11.40 -0.78 -12.54
C THR A 57 -11.52 -1.79 -13.68
N PRO A 58 -12.50 -1.65 -14.59
CA PRO A 58 -12.64 -2.56 -15.72
C PRO A 58 -11.36 -2.65 -16.56
N GLY A 59 -10.91 -3.88 -16.84
CA GLY A 59 -9.64 -4.15 -17.54
C GLY A 59 -8.41 -4.18 -16.63
N SER A 60 -8.56 -4.07 -15.31
CA SER A 60 -7.46 -4.33 -14.37
C SER A 60 -7.14 -5.82 -14.28
N GLU A 61 -5.92 -6.14 -13.86
CA GLU A 61 -5.48 -7.52 -13.66
C GLU A 61 -6.31 -8.27 -12.61
N LEU A 62 -6.82 -7.57 -11.59
CA LEU A 62 -7.65 -8.18 -10.54
C LEU A 62 -9.03 -8.63 -11.05
N LEU A 63 -9.52 -8.02 -12.13
CA LEU A 63 -10.79 -8.40 -12.76
C LEU A 63 -10.61 -9.32 -13.97
N ALA A 64 -9.38 -9.69 -14.34
CA ALA A 64 -9.10 -10.52 -15.51
C ALA A 64 -9.82 -11.87 -15.50
N PHE A 65 -10.14 -12.39 -14.32
CA PHE A 65 -10.88 -13.64 -14.14
C PHE A 65 -12.36 -13.44 -13.77
N ALA A 66 -12.79 -12.21 -13.51
CA ALA A 66 -14.17 -11.89 -13.17
C ALA A 66 -15.10 -11.89 -14.39
N ASP A 67 -14.54 -11.62 -15.58
CA ASP A 67 -15.23 -11.65 -16.87
C ASP A 67 -15.24 -13.05 -17.52
N LEU A 68 -14.64 -14.05 -16.88
CA LEU A 68 -14.78 -15.43 -17.34
C LEU A 68 -16.20 -15.90 -17.03
N ASP A 69 -16.96 -16.21 -18.07
CA ASP A 69 -18.19 -16.97 -17.95
C ASP A 69 -17.84 -18.22 -17.11
N GLY A 70 -18.48 -18.35 -15.94
CA GLY A 70 -18.16 -19.40 -14.98
C GLY A 70 -18.13 -20.76 -15.68
N GLU A 71 -17.11 -21.57 -15.40
CA GLU A 71 -17.06 -22.92 -15.95
C GLU A 71 -18.30 -23.70 -15.49
N ASP A 72 -19.03 -24.29 -16.44
CA ASP A 72 -20.04 -25.29 -16.16
C ASP A 72 -19.34 -26.47 -15.48
N PHE A 73 -19.31 -26.45 -14.15
CA PHE A 73 -18.86 -27.60 -13.37
C PHE A 73 -19.71 -28.80 -13.79
N TYR A 74 -19.05 -29.90 -14.17
CA TYR A 74 -19.72 -31.15 -14.51
C TYR A 74 -20.68 -31.53 -13.37
N GLU A 75 -21.99 -31.57 -13.66
CA GLU A 75 -22.92 -32.34 -12.85
C GLU A 75 -22.47 -33.80 -12.96
N GLU A 76 -22.02 -34.38 -11.84
CA GLU A 76 -21.71 -35.81 -11.78
C GLU A 76 -22.92 -36.58 -12.33
N PRO A 77 -22.74 -37.45 -13.34
CA PRO A 77 -23.83 -38.29 -13.78
C PRO A 77 -24.25 -39.15 -12.61
N ASN A 78 -25.47 -38.94 -12.14
CA ASN A 78 -26.12 -39.76 -11.13
C ASN A 78 -26.00 -41.23 -11.58
N GLU A 79 -25.08 -41.98 -10.98
CA GLU A 79 -24.96 -43.41 -11.23
C GLU A 79 -26.28 -44.07 -10.78
N ALA A 80 -26.83 -44.87 -11.69
CA ALA A 80 -28.19 -45.42 -11.66
C ALA A 80 -28.47 -46.42 -10.53
#